data_AF-A0A426RJU0-F1
#
_entry.id   AF-A0A426RJU0-F1
#
_cell.length_a   1.000
_cell.length_b   1.000
_cell.length_c   1.000
_cell.angle_alpha   90.00
_cell.angle_beta   90.00
_cell.angle_gamma   90.00
#
_symmetry.space_group_name_H-M   'P 1'
#
loop_
_entity.id
_entity.type
_entity.pdbx_description
1 polymer ?
#
loop_
_entity_poly.entity_id
_entity_poly.type
_entity_poly.pdbx_seq_one_letter_code
_entity_poly.pdbx_strand_id
1 'polypeptide(L)'
;MKKLKKLSLVVMALTGLVFVACESSDDSNDVNEIVNAEQVKSTITSGSWRVALFEEDGLDQTNDFSDHTFVFESDGRLIADNGETSVSGAWSITSDSSSSDDDSSSDDDVDFNIYFASPASFEEISEDWDIVSFSSARIELKDESGDGSIDRLVFEKI
;
A
#
# COMPACT_ATOMS: atom_id res chain seq x y z
N MET A 1 66.36 40.86 33.83
CA MET A 1 66.05 42.31 33.66
C MET A 1 65.75 42.58 32.20
N LYS A 2 64.74 43.44 31.94
CA LYS A 2 64.27 44.00 30.65
C LYS A 2 63.10 43.24 30.01
N LYS A 3 61.99 43.85 29.56
CA LYS A 3 61.28 45.12 29.84
C LYS A 3 59.86 44.90 29.29
N LEU A 4 58.83 45.27 30.06
CA LEU A 4 57.46 45.44 29.57
C LEU A 4 57.38 46.67 28.65
N LYS A 5 56.68 46.54 27.50
CA LYS A 5 56.02 47.58 26.68
C LYS A 5 55.19 46.83 25.62
N LYS A 6 54.01 47.22 25.16
CA LYS A 6 52.97 48.20 25.55
C LYS A 6 51.72 47.78 24.75
N LEU A 7 50.58 47.84 25.43
CA LEU A 7 49.22 48.15 24.98
C LEU A 7 49.02 48.57 23.49
N SER A 8 48.06 47.94 22.81
CA SER A 8 47.10 48.67 21.98
C SER A 8 45.74 47.95 21.97
N LEU A 9 44.72 48.70 22.34
CA LEU A 9 43.32 48.35 22.42
C LEU A 9 42.68 48.58 21.04
N VAL A 10 41.98 47.60 20.48
CA VAL A 10 40.98 47.83 19.43
C VAL A 10 39.73 47.08 19.82
N VAL A 11 38.77 47.81 20.38
CA VAL A 11 37.38 47.40 20.46
C VAL A 11 36.76 47.72 19.11
N MET A 12 36.31 46.70 18.39
CA MET A 12 35.41 46.86 17.24
C MET A 12 34.18 46.00 17.51
N ALA A 13 33.11 46.67 17.91
CA ALA A 13 31.78 46.10 17.94
C ALA A 13 31.29 45.94 16.49
N LEU A 14 30.74 44.79 16.14
CA LEU A 14 29.82 44.66 15.01
C LEU A 14 28.86 43.48 15.25
N THR A 15 27.70 43.83 15.79
CA THR A 15 26.35 43.40 15.37
C THR A 15 26.14 42.00 14.75
N GLY A 16 25.36 41.19 15.47
CA GLY A 16 24.17 40.50 14.93
C GLY A 16 24.38 39.34 13.96
N LEU A 17 24.54 38.13 14.49
CA LEU A 17 24.22 36.90 13.75
C LEU A 17 22.70 36.68 13.78
N VAL A 18 22.04 37.00 12.67
CA VAL A 18 20.73 36.46 12.35
C VAL A 18 20.97 35.05 11.80
N PHE A 19 20.44 34.03 12.46
CA PHE A 19 20.33 32.69 11.88
C PHE A 19 19.30 32.77 10.75
N VAL A 20 19.78 32.85 9.51
CA VAL A 20 19.01 32.44 8.34
C VAL A 20 19.06 30.92 8.32
N ALA A 21 17.96 30.30 8.76
CA ALA A 21 17.66 28.92 8.44
C ALA A 21 17.06 28.90 7.02
N CYS A 22 17.89 28.59 6.02
CA CYS A 22 17.44 28.00 4.76
C CYS A 22 17.16 26.52 5.08
N GLU A 23 15.96 25.96 4.94
CA GLU A 23 15.28 25.60 3.67
C GLU A 23 16.25 24.91 2.69
N SER A 24 16.08 23.67 2.27
CA SER A 24 14.84 23.00 1.87
C SER A 24 14.91 21.54 2.32
N SER A 25 13.76 21.04 2.77
CA SER A 25 13.52 19.61 2.95
C SER A 25 13.66 18.94 1.60
N ASP A 26 14.62 18.04 1.48
CA ASP A 26 14.65 17.04 0.42
C ASP A 26 14.99 15.70 1.09
N ASP A 27 14.10 15.30 2.01
CA ASP A 27 13.87 13.88 2.24
C ASP A 27 13.23 13.40 0.94
N SER A 28 14.06 12.91 0.03
CA SER A 28 13.62 11.94 -0.95
C SER A 28 13.23 10.68 -0.18
N ASN A 29 12.05 10.73 0.42
CA ASN A 29 11.28 9.59 0.83
C ASN A 29 10.81 8.92 -0.46
N ASP A 30 11.75 8.31 -1.17
CA ASP A 30 11.44 7.12 -1.96
C ASP A 30 11.23 6.00 -0.94
N VAL A 31 10.14 6.13 -0.18
CA VAL A 31 9.62 5.04 0.62
C VAL A 31 8.92 4.19 -0.41
N ASN A 32 9.66 3.26 -1.00
CA ASN A 32 9.06 2.04 -1.47
C ASN A 32 8.40 1.45 -0.21
N GLU A 33 7.12 1.75 0.00
CA GLU A 33 6.34 1.30 1.15
C GLU A 33 6.37 -0.22 1.09
N ILE A 34 7.27 -0.83 1.86
CA ILE A 34 7.27 -2.27 2.07
C ILE A 34 5.86 -2.60 2.56
N VAL A 35 5.06 -3.23 1.71
CA VAL A 35 3.67 -3.55 2.02
C VAL A 35 3.72 -4.53 3.18
N ASN A 36 3.30 -4.06 4.36
CA ASN A 36 3.30 -4.91 5.53
C ASN A 36 2.05 -5.80 5.50
N ALA A 37 2.24 -7.09 5.26
CA ALA A 37 1.17 -8.09 5.22
C ALA A 37 0.23 -8.06 6.44
N GLU A 38 0.76 -7.80 7.64
CA GLU A 38 -0.06 -7.68 8.86
C GLU A 38 -0.92 -6.41 8.84
N GLN A 39 -0.40 -5.29 8.32
CA GLN A 39 -1.17 -4.05 8.18
C GLN A 39 -2.28 -4.19 7.14
N VAL A 40 -2.01 -4.85 6.00
CA VAL A 40 -3.02 -5.15 4.98
C VAL A 40 -4.12 -6.03 5.58
N LYS A 41 -3.74 -7.13 6.25
CA LYS A 41 -4.68 -8.04 6.94
C LYS A 41 -5.52 -7.31 7.99
N SER A 42 -4.91 -6.46 8.81
CA SER A 42 -5.63 -5.65 9.80
C SER A 42 -6.59 -4.66 9.14
N THR A 43 -6.21 -4.10 7.99
CA THR A 43 -7.01 -3.10 7.27
C THR A 43 -8.22 -3.78 6.65
N ILE A 44 -8.02 -4.81 5.83
CA ILE A 44 -9.10 -5.45 5.09
C ILE A 44 -10.14 -6.11 6.01
N THR A 45 -9.72 -6.64 7.17
CA THR A 45 -10.64 -7.26 8.15
C THR A 45 -11.43 -6.25 8.99
N SER A 46 -11.18 -4.95 8.86
CA SER A 46 -11.73 -3.93 9.75
C SER A 46 -13.06 -3.31 9.31
N GLY A 47 -13.84 -3.99 8.47
CA GLY A 47 -15.16 -3.53 8.06
C GLY A 47 -15.68 -4.19 6.79
N SER A 48 -16.62 -3.51 6.16
CA SER A 48 -17.22 -3.91 4.89
C SER A 48 -16.68 -3.06 3.74
N TRP A 49 -16.58 -3.67 2.58
CA TRP A 49 -15.96 -3.09 1.39
C TRP A 49 -16.91 -3.21 0.20
N ARG A 50 -16.78 -2.30 -0.76
CA ARG A 50 -17.39 -2.40 -2.09
C ARG A 50 -16.29 -2.50 -3.14
N VAL A 51 -16.59 -3.11 -4.28
CA VAL A 51 -15.74 -2.98 -5.47
C VAL A 51 -15.94 -1.59 -6.05
N ALA A 52 -14.87 -0.80 -6.11
CA ALA A 52 -14.85 0.53 -6.72
C ALA A 52 -14.36 0.52 -8.16
N LEU A 53 -13.61 -0.53 -8.55
CA LEU A 53 -13.21 -0.82 -9.93
C LEU A 53 -12.99 -2.33 -10.05
N PHE A 54 -13.49 -2.92 -11.13
CA PHE A 54 -12.98 -4.17 -11.69
C PHE A 54 -12.76 -3.95 -13.19
N GLU A 55 -11.51 -4.04 -13.63
CA GLU A 55 -11.10 -3.93 -15.03
C GLU A 55 -10.45 -5.26 -15.43
N GLU A 56 -11.01 -5.93 -16.43
CA GLU A 56 -10.53 -7.20 -16.97
C GLU A 56 -10.18 -7.00 -18.45
N ASP A 57 -8.95 -7.30 -18.86
CA ASP A 57 -8.46 -7.10 -20.23
C ASP A 57 -8.72 -5.67 -20.77
N GLY A 58 -8.66 -4.67 -19.88
CA GLY A 58 -8.93 -3.26 -20.19
C GLY A 58 -10.42 -2.91 -20.38
N LEU A 59 -11.34 -3.80 -19.98
CA LEU A 59 -12.78 -3.58 -19.97
C LEU A 59 -13.27 -3.36 -18.54
N ASP A 60 -13.95 -2.23 -18.30
CA ASP A 60 -14.59 -1.96 -17.02
C ASP A 60 -15.82 -2.87 -16.81
N GLN A 61 -15.67 -3.82 -15.89
CA GLN A 61 -16.68 -4.79 -15.46
C GLN A 61 -17.17 -4.51 -14.03
N THR A 62 -16.91 -3.31 -13.48
CA THR A 62 -17.28 -2.93 -12.10
C THR A 62 -18.74 -3.18 -11.76
N ASN A 63 -19.63 -3.05 -12.76
CA ASN A 63 -21.07 -3.25 -12.57
C ASN A 63 -21.43 -4.66 -12.09
N ASP A 64 -20.62 -5.67 -12.40
CA ASP A 64 -20.87 -7.07 -12.04
C ASP A 64 -20.78 -7.32 -10.53
N PHE A 65 -20.11 -6.42 -9.79
CA PHE A 65 -19.94 -6.50 -8.34
C PHE A 65 -20.46 -5.27 -7.59
N SER A 66 -21.03 -4.30 -8.29
CA SER A 66 -21.38 -2.97 -7.74
C SER A 66 -22.47 -3.00 -6.65
N ASP A 67 -23.30 -4.03 -6.62
CA ASP A 67 -24.35 -4.28 -5.64
C ASP A 67 -23.89 -5.13 -4.45
N HIS A 68 -22.68 -5.70 -4.51
CA HIS A 68 -22.15 -6.58 -3.47
C HIS A 68 -21.37 -5.80 -2.41
N THR A 69 -21.61 -6.19 -1.16
CA THR A 69 -20.79 -5.83 -0.01
C THR A 69 -19.88 -6.98 0.35
N PHE A 70 -18.59 -6.72 0.41
CA PHE A 70 -17.54 -7.69 0.72
C PHE A 70 -17.11 -7.58 2.18
N VAL A 71 -16.98 -8.73 2.85
CA VAL A 71 -16.48 -8.84 4.22
C VAL A 71 -15.38 -9.90 4.26
N PHE A 72 -14.18 -9.47 4.67
CA PHE A 72 -13.00 -10.31 4.82
C PHE A 72 -12.88 -10.69 6.30
N GLU A 73 -13.19 -11.93 6.64
CA GLU A 73 -13.18 -12.42 8.01
C GLU A 73 -11.79 -12.91 8.42
N SER A 74 -11.44 -12.73 9.69
CA SER A 74 -10.09 -13.05 10.21
C SER A 74 -9.73 -14.53 10.19
N ASP A 75 -10.70 -15.42 9.98
CA ASP A 75 -10.51 -16.86 9.79
C ASP A 75 -10.22 -17.25 8.32
N GLY A 76 -10.13 -16.28 7.42
CA GLY A 76 -9.83 -16.47 6.00
C GLY A 76 -11.07 -16.66 5.12
N ARG A 77 -12.29 -16.52 5.68
CA ARG A 77 -13.53 -16.51 4.87
C ARG A 77 -13.76 -15.14 4.24
N LEU A 78 -14.19 -15.15 2.97
CA LEU A 78 -14.62 -13.96 2.25
C LEU A 78 -16.11 -14.10 1.94
N ILE A 79 -16.90 -13.08 2.27
CA ILE A 79 -18.34 -13.07 2.00
C ILE A 79 -18.66 -11.88 1.10
N ALA A 80 -19.32 -12.15 -0.02
CA ALA A 80 -19.91 -11.14 -0.89
C ALA A 80 -21.43 -11.24 -0.82
N ASP A 81 -22.11 -10.17 -0.40
CA ASP A 81 -23.55 -10.16 -0.15
C ASP A 81 -24.20 -8.95 -0.82
N ASN A 82 -25.26 -9.19 -1.60
CA ASN A 82 -26.04 -8.12 -2.24
C ASN A 82 -27.43 -7.92 -1.61
N GLY A 83 -27.67 -8.47 -0.41
CA GLY A 83 -28.94 -8.42 0.30
C GLY A 83 -29.99 -9.44 -0.14
N GLU A 84 -29.81 -10.08 -1.31
CA GLU A 84 -30.65 -11.17 -1.79
C GLU A 84 -29.91 -12.51 -1.76
N THR A 85 -28.63 -12.50 -2.14
CA THR A 85 -27.75 -13.65 -2.23
C THR A 85 -26.44 -13.38 -1.52
N SER A 86 -25.84 -14.46 -0.99
CA SER A 86 -24.57 -14.43 -0.28
C SER A 86 -23.65 -15.49 -0.90
N VAL A 87 -22.50 -15.06 -1.38
CA VAL A 87 -21.47 -15.90 -1.99
C VAL A 87 -20.31 -16.00 -1.02
N SER A 88 -19.93 -17.23 -0.66
CA SER A 88 -18.79 -17.49 0.22
C SER A 88 -17.58 -17.91 -0.59
N GLY A 89 -16.47 -17.24 -0.34
CA GLY A 89 -15.14 -17.57 -0.81
C GLY A 89 -14.14 -17.67 0.33
N ALA A 90 -12.87 -17.62 -0.03
CA ALA A 90 -11.73 -17.56 0.86
C ALA A 90 -10.81 -16.41 0.44
N TRP A 91 -10.00 -15.94 1.37
CA TRP A 91 -8.96 -14.97 1.09
C TRP A 91 -7.75 -15.19 2.00
N SER A 92 -6.58 -14.74 1.57
CA SER A 92 -5.37 -14.73 2.39
C SER A 92 -4.35 -13.71 1.91
N ILE A 93 -3.47 -13.28 2.81
CA ILE A 93 -2.26 -12.53 2.47
C ILE A 93 -1.07 -13.46 2.63
N THR A 94 -0.30 -13.64 1.56
CA THR A 94 0.98 -14.34 1.53
C THR A 94 2.14 -13.35 1.45
N SER A 95 3.34 -13.77 1.86
CA SER A 95 4.52 -12.92 1.81
C SER A 95 5.76 -13.82 1.69
N ASP A 96 6.48 -13.71 0.59
CA ASP A 96 7.68 -14.52 0.35
C ASP A 96 8.92 -13.88 0.98
N SER A 97 9.00 -13.93 2.32
CA SER A 97 10.15 -13.43 3.09
C SER A 97 11.46 -14.24 2.96
N SER A 98 11.67 -14.97 1.86
CA SER A 98 12.75 -15.96 1.74
C SER A 98 14.09 -15.44 1.21
N SER A 99 14.27 -14.13 1.04
CA SER A 99 15.57 -13.56 0.64
C SER A 99 16.44 -13.23 1.85
N SER A 100 17.30 -14.18 2.24
CA SER A 100 18.44 -13.93 3.14
C SER A 100 19.66 -13.31 2.42
N ASP A 101 19.48 -12.85 1.19
CA ASP A 101 20.57 -12.35 0.34
C ASP A 101 20.47 -10.83 0.18
N ASP A 102 21.61 -10.18 0.46
CA ASP A 102 21.94 -8.75 0.44
C ASP A 102 21.87 -8.11 -0.96
N ASP A 103 20.88 -8.49 -1.78
CA ASP A 103 20.55 -7.83 -3.04
C ASP A 103 19.26 -7.03 -2.86
N SER A 104 19.43 -5.70 -2.90
CA SER A 104 18.45 -4.65 -2.63
C SER A 104 17.31 -4.55 -3.66
N SER A 105 16.81 -5.69 -4.14
CA SER A 105 15.74 -5.79 -5.14
C SER A 105 14.73 -6.90 -4.83
N SER A 106 14.77 -7.46 -3.62
CA SER A 106 13.66 -8.26 -3.11
C SER A 106 12.64 -7.27 -2.56
N ASP A 107 11.78 -6.73 -3.42
CA ASP A 107 10.49 -6.27 -2.95
C ASP A 107 9.86 -7.48 -2.24
N ASP A 108 9.50 -7.35 -0.96
CA ASP A 108 8.77 -8.41 -0.27
C ASP A 108 7.43 -8.54 -1.02
N ASP A 109 7.35 -9.47 -1.97
CA ASP A 109 6.13 -9.71 -2.76
C ASP A 109 5.05 -10.23 -1.81
N VAL A 110 4.05 -9.37 -1.57
CA VAL A 110 2.88 -9.65 -0.73
C VAL A 110 1.68 -9.82 -1.64
N ASP A 111 1.22 -11.06 -1.77
CA ASP A 111 0.05 -11.37 -2.59
C ASP A 111 -1.23 -11.31 -1.77
N PHE A 112 -2.25 -10.70 -2.37
CA PHE A 112 -3.62 -10.72 -1.92
C PHE A 112 -4.39 -11.80 -2.69
N ASN A 113 -4.51 -12.96 -2.07
CA ASN A 113 -5.22 -14.10 -2.65
C ASN A 113 -6.73 -13.98 -2.41
N ILE A 114 -7.51 -14.10 -3.47
CA ILE A 114 -8.97 -14.20 -3.43
C ILE A 114 -9.38 -15.50 -4.11
N TYR A 115 -10.37 -16.21 -3.54
CA TYR A 115 -10.88 -17.42 -4.16
C TYR A 115 -12.37 -17.59 -3.94
N PHE A 116 -13.09 -17.80 -5.04
CA PHE A 116 -14.48 -18.25 -5.04
C PHE A 116 -14.59 -19.51 -5.92
N ALA A 117 -15.31 -20.51 -5.42
CA ALA A 117 -15.52 -21.75 -6.18
C ALA A 117 -16.71 -21.67 -7.16
N SER A 118 -17.60 -20.70 -6.97
CA SER A 118 -18.81 -20.46 -7.76
C SER A 118 -19.54 -19.21 -7.23
N PRO A 119 -20.41 -18.56 -8.03
CA PRO A 119 -20.67 -18.81 -9.46
C PRO A 119 -19.50 -18.33 -10.34
N ALA A 120 -19.52 -18.70 -11.63
CA ALA A 120 -18.45 -18.36 -12.57
C ALA A 120 -18.12 -16.85 -12.60
N SER A 121 -19.10 -15.97 -12.39
CA SER A 121 -18.84 -14.53 -12.32
C SER A 121 -17.91 -14.11 -11.18
N PHE A 122 -17.79 -14.92 -10.11
CA PHE A 122 -16.83 -14.68 -9.02
C PHE A 122 -15.49 -15.40 -9.24
N GLU A 123 -15.42 -16.33 -10.20
CA GLU A 123 -14.15 -16.94 -10.61
C GLU A 123 -13.25 -15.88 -11.26
N GLU A 124 -13.82 -14.89 -11.97
CA GLU A 124 -13.07 -13.79 -12.64
C GLU A 124 -12.30 -12.86 -11.67
N ILE A 125 -12.59 -12.88 -10.36
CA ILE A 125 -11.82 -12.14 -9.35
C ILE A 125 -10.94 -13.03 -8.46
N SER A 126 -10.89 -14.34 -8.77
CA SER A 126 -10.23 -15.37 -7.96
C SER A 126 -8.76 -15.57 -8.37
N GLU A 127 -7.92 -14.59 -8.01
CA GLU A 127 -6.49 -14.56 -8.37
C GLU A 127 -5.58 -14.35 -7.14
N ASP A 128 -4.27 -14.50 -7.33
CA ASP A 128 -3.18 -14.14 -6.41
C ASP A 128 -2.67 -12.71 -6.66
N TRP A 129 -3.57 -11.74 -6.45
CA TRP A 129 -3.35 -10.35 -6.80
C TRP A 129 -2.11 -9.70 -6.16
N ASP A 130 -1.36 -8.93 -6.94
CA ASP A 130 -0.36 -7.99 -6.45
C ASP A 130 -1.01 -6.75 -5.82
N ILE A 131 -0.49 -6.31 -4.67
CA ILE A 131 -0.94 -5.06 -4.02
C ILE A 131 -0.23 -3.87 -4.66
N VAL A 132 -0.96 -3.03 -5.39
CA VAL A 132 -0.45 -1.79 -5.99
C VAL A 132 -0.36 -0.68 -4.95
N SER A 133 -1.41 -0.51 -4.17
CA SER A 133 -1.43 0.47 -3.08
C SER A 133 -2.48 0.10 -2.03
N PHE A 134 -2.27 0.51 -0.79
CA PHE A 134 -3.27 0.37 0.25
C PHE A 134 -3.30 1.58 1.18
N SER A 135 -4.46 1.80 1.77
CA SER A 135 -4.73 2.80 2.80
C SER A 135 -5.80 2.27 3.74
N SER A 136 -6.13 3.02 4.79
CA SER A 136 -7.17 2.63 5.75
C SER A 136 -8.58 2.48 5.14
N ALA A 137 -8.81 2.97 3.92
CA ALA A 137 -10.12 3.00 3.27
C ALA A 137 -10.12 2.50 1.82
N ARG A 138 -8.97 2.12 1.26
CA ARG A 138 -8.85 1.72 -0.16
C ARG A 138 -7.69 0.77 -0.36
N ILE A 139 -7.90 -0.29 -1.13
CA ILE A 139 -6.87 -1.24 -1.57
C ILE A 139 -6.99 -1.37 -3.08
N GLU A 140 -5.86 -1.19 -3.78
CA GLU A 140 -5.74 -1.33 -5.22
C GLU A 140 -4.87 -2.54 -5.52
N LEU A 141 -5.39 -3.42 -6.36
CA LEU A 141 -4.82 -4.70 -6.73
C LEU A 141 -4.59 -4.75 -8.25
N LYS A 142 -3.58 -5.49 -8.68
CA LYS A 142 -3.37 -5.84 -10.09
C LYS A 142 -3.01 -7.31 -10.23
N ASP A 143 -3.35 -7.90 -11.36
CA ASP A 143 -2.84 -9.20 -11.79
C ASP A 143 -2.28 -9.04 -13.21
N GLU A 144 -1.13 -9.67 -13.51
CA GLU A 144 -0.54 -9.65 -14.85
C GLU A 144 -0.59 -11.06 -15.44
N SER A 145 -1.43 -11.21 -16.45
CA SER A 145 -1.58 -12.46 -17.18
C SER A 145 -0.34 -12.79 -18.01
N GLY A 146 -0.17 -14.08 -18.34
CA GLY A 146 1.00 -14.56 -19.09
C GLY A 146 1.14 -14.01 -20.52
N ASP A 147 0.10 -13.35 -21.06
CA ASP A 147 0.14 -12.63 -22.33
C ASP A 147 0.41 -11.12 -22.18
N GLY A 148 0.58 -10.64 -20.95
CA GLY A 148 0.86 -9.26 -20.58
C GLY A 148 -0.39 -8.37 -20.47
N SER A 149 -1.60 -8.93 -20.50
CA SER A 149 -2.78 -8.17 -20.04
C SER A 149 -2.70 -7.93 -18.53
N ILE A 150 -3.29 -6.82 -18.09
CA ILE A 150 -3.28 -6.42 -16.69
C ILE A 150 -4.72 -6.20 -16.26
N ASP A 151 -5.12 -6.94 -15.25
CA ASP A 151 -6.40 -6.78 -14.59
C ASP A 151 -6.24 -5.91 -13.35
N ARG A 152 -7.30 -5.21 -12.97
CA ARG A 152 -7.31 -4.30 -11.82
C ARG A 152 -8.54 -4.53 -10.98
N LEU A 153 -8.33 -4.69 -9.68
CA LEU A 153 -9.40 -4.79 -8.70
C LEU A 153 -9.18 -3.76 -7.59
N VAL A 154 -10.21 -2.97 -7.29
CA VAL A 154 -10.14 -1.96 -6.25
C VAL A 154 -11.27 -2.15 -5.27
N PHE A 155 -10.92 -2.26 -3.99
CA PHE A 155 -11.87 -2.22 -2.89
C PHE A 155 -11.85 -0.86 -2.20
N GLU A 156 -13.03 -0.33 -1.90
CA GLU A 156 -13.22 0.84 -1.04
C GLU A 156 -14.08 0.50 0.17
N LYS A 157 -13.67 1.01 1.33
CA LYS A 157 -14.39 0.79 2.57
C LYS A 157 -15.72 1.57 2.58
N ILE A 158 -16.76 0.96 3.14
CA ILE A 158 -18.09 1.56 3.31
C ILE A 158 -18.18 2.38 4.60
#